data_AF-A0A356THN2-F1
#
_entry.id   AF-A0A356THN2-F1
#
_cell.length_a   1.000
_cell.length_b   1.000
_cell.length_c   1.000
_cell.angle_alpha   90.00
_cell.angle_beta   90.00
_cell.angle_gamma   90.00
#
_symmetry.space_group_name_H-M   'P 1'
#
loop_
_entity.id
_entity.type
_entity.pdbx_description
1 polymer ?
#
loop_
_entity_poly.entity_id
_entity_poly.type
_entity_poly.pdbx_seq_one_letter_code
_entity_poly.pdbx_strand_id
1 'polypeptide(L)'
;MSGALTIAYLVAGVLFIRSLGGLSKQGTARQGNLFGFVGMALAMGATLLHPRVSRFEVMLACLAVGGLVGAVVARRVAMTAMPELVAILHSFVGLAAVLVGISSHLEPGETLTGVAQAIHLVEIWIGIAVGAV
;
A
#
# COMPACT_ATOMS: atom_id res chain seq x y z
N MET A 1 2.96 -22.75 -5.51
CA MET A 1 3.64 -21.42 -5.48
C MET A 1 2.91 -20.37 -4.64
N SER A 2 1.74 -20.67 -4.05
CA SER A 2 0.98 -19.74 -3.18
C SER A 2 1.57 -19.54 -1.78
N GLY A 3 2.08 -20.60 -1.15
CA GLY A 3 2.56 -20.52 0.24
C GLY A 3 3.74 -19.56 0.45
N ALA A 4 4.66 -19.46 -0.51
CA ALA A 4 5.79 -18.54 -0.42
C ALA A 4 5.34 -17.07 -0.44
N LEU A 5 4.34 -16.72 -1.26
CA LEU A 5 3.76 -15.37 -1.30
C LEU A 5 3.03 -15.04 0.01
N THR A 6 2.25 -15.99 0.54
CA THR A 6 1.58 -15.82 1.84
C THR A 6 2.59 -15.60 2.96
N ILE A 7 3.67 -16.37 3.00
CA ILE A 7 4.75 -16.20 3.99
C ILE A 7 5.41 -14.84 3.81
N ALA A 8 5.66 -14.40 2.58
CA ALA A 8 6.21 -13.08 2.32
C ALA A 8 5.31 -11.96 2.90
N TYR A 9 4.00 -12.01 2.65
CA TYR A 9 3.07 -11.03 3.22
C TYR A 9 3.03 -11.03 4.74
N LEU A 10 3.09 -12.21 5.37
CA LEU A 10 3.17 -12.33 6.84
C LEU A 10 4.47 -11.73 7.38
N VAL A 11 5.61 -12.03 6.75
CA VAL A 11 6.91 -11.47 7.13
C VAL A 11 6.92 -9.95 6.96
N ALA A 12 6.38 -9.41 5.87
CA ALA A 12 6.22 -7.98 5.68
C ALA A 12 5.38 -7.35 6.81
N GLY A 13 4.26 -7.97 7.18
CA GLY A 13 3.41 -7.54 8.29
C GLY A 13 4.18 -7.47 9.62
N VAL A 14 4.95 -8.50 9.95
CA VAL A 14 5.81 -8.52 11.15
C VAL A 14 6.86 -7.40 11.10
N LEU A 15 7.47 -7.14 9.94
CA LEU A 15 8.44 -6.06 9.77
C LEU A 15 7.80 -4.67 9.98
N PHE A 16 6.56 -4.45 9.51
CA PHE A 16 5.84 -3.20 9.78
C PHE A 16 5.53 -3.01 11.26
N ILE A 17 5.14 -4.07 11.97
CA ILE A 17 4.92 -4.00 13.43
C ILE A 17 6.23 -3.63 14.14
N ARG A 18 7.35 -4.25 13.77
CA ARG A 18 8.67 -3.91 14.32
C ARG A 18 9.13 -2.49 13.95
N SER A 19 8.77 -2.02 12.76
CA SER A 19 9.04 -0.65 12.32
C SER A 19 8.38 0.36 13.25
N LEU A 20 7.08 0.21 13.51
CA LEU A 20 6.31 1.09 14.40
C LEU A 20 6.90 1.08 15.82
N GLY A 21 7.16 -0.10 16.38
CA GLY A 21 7.78 -0.21 17.71
C GLY A 21 9.18 0.39 17.78
N GLY A 22 9.97 0.31 16.70
CA GLY A 22 11.30 0.91 16.60
C GLY A 22 11.29 2.43 16.50
N LEU A 23 10.29 3.00 15.81
CA LEU A 23 10.11 4.45 15.65
C LEU A 23 9.67 5.15 16.94
N SER A 24 9.03 4.43 17.88
CA SER A 24 8.59 4.99 19.16
C SER A 24 9.72 5.31 20.14
N LYS A 25 10.97 4.90 19.86
CA LYS A 25 12.13 5.19 20.72
C LYS A 25 13.27 5.79 19.89
N GLN A 26 13.81 6.92 20.33
CA GLN A 26 14.88 7.64 19.61
C GLN A 26 16.10 6.76 19.32
N GLY A 27 16.53 5.95 20.29
CA GLY A 27 17.68 5.05 20.13
C GLY A 27 17.50 3.95 19.07
N THR A 28 16.27 3.58 18.73
CA THR A 28 15.97 2.54 17.74
C THR A 28 15.33 3.09 16.46
N ALA A 29 15.11 4.41 16.36
CA ALA A 29 14.34 5.02 15.26
C ALA A 29 14.92 4.69 13.88
N ARG A 30 16.26 4.70 13.74
CA ARG A 30 16.93 4.35 12.48
C ARG A 30 16.72 2.89 12.09
N GLN A 31 16.74 1.98 13.07
CA GLN A 31 16.44 0.56 12.84
C GLN A 31 14.96 0.35 12.52
N GLY A 32 14.07 1.07 13.21
CA GLY A 32 12.63 1.08 12.93
C GLY A 32 12.35 1.44 11.47
N ASN A 33 12.91 2.56 11.00
CA ASN A 33 12.77 2.99 9.60
C ASN A 33 13.30 1.94 8.60
N LEU A 34 14.42 1.27 8.91
CA LEU A 34 14.96 0.21 8.07
C LEU A 34 14.01 -0.99 7.97
N PHE A 35 13.41 -1.42 9.08
CA PHE A 35 12.40 -2.50 9.06
C PHE A 35 11.20 -2.12 8.20
N GLY A 36 10.74 -0.87 8.27
CA GLY A 36 9.66 -0.36 7.43
C GLY A 36 10.01 -0.39 5.94
N PHE A 37 11.21 0.07 5.57
CA PHE A 37 11.69 0.03 4.20
C PHE A 37 11.79 -1.39 3.64
N VAL A 38 12.39 -2.31 4.41
CA VAL A 38 12.52 -3.72 4.00
C VAL A 38 11.16 -4.39 3.91
N GLY A 39 10.25 -4.13 4.85
CA GLY A 39 8.88 -4.65 4.84
C GLY A 39 8.10 -4.20 3.60
N MET A 40 8.17 -2.92 3.25
CA MET A 40 7.54 -2.38 2.04
C MET A 40 8.14 -2.98 0.77
N ALA A 41 9.47 -3.05 0.65
CA ALA A 41 10.14 -3.64 -0.49
C ALA A 41 9.76 -5.12 -0.69
N LEU A 42 9.64 -5.88 0.41
CA LEU A 42 9.26 -7.28 0.39
C LEU A 42 7.78 -7.47 -0.02
N ALA A 43 6.85 -6.68 0.54
CA ALA A 43 5.44 -6.72 0.17
C ALA A 43 5.23 -6.36 -1.30
N MET A 44 5.86 -5.27 -1.75
CA MET A 44 5.82 -4.85 -3.15
C MET A 44 6.41 -5.92 -4.08
N GLY A 45 7.59 -6.46 -3.73
CA GLY A 45 8.23 -7.52 -4.51
C GLY A 45 7.37 -8.79 -4.63
N ALA A 46 6.71 -9.20 -3.54
CA ALA A 46 5.78 -10.33 -3.56
C ALA A 46 4.59 -10.08 -4.49
N THR A 47 4.01 -8.86 -4.46
CA THR A 47 2.91 -8.47 -5.35
C THR A 47 3.34 -8.39 -6.82
N LEU A 48 4.55 -7.89 -7.10
CA LEU A 48 5.12 -7.85 -8.46
C LEU A 48 5.29 -9.25 -9.06
N LEU A 49 5.61 -10.25 -8.23
CA LEU A 49 5.79 -11.65 -8.62
C LEU A 49 4.49 -12.46 -8.60
N HIS A 50 3.35 -11.84 -8.30
CA HIS A 50 2.09 -12.54 -8.18
C HIS A 50 1.63 -13.05 -9.57
N PRO A 51 1.25 -14.34 -9.72
CA PRO A 51 0.94 -14.93 -11.04
C PRO A 51 -0.25 -14.28 -11.78
N ARG A 52 -1.13 -13.56 -11.06
CA ARG A 52 -2.28 -12.85 -11.65
C ARG A 52 -1.91 -11.49 -12.26
N VAL A 53 -0.66 -11.04 -12.16
CA VAL A 53 -0.22 -9.80 -12.80
C VAL A 53 -0.14 -10.01 -14.30
N SER A 54 -1.03 -9.37 -15.05
CA SER A 54 -1.11 -9.49 -16.52
C SER A 54 -0.28 -8.43 -17.27
N ARG A 55 -0.20 -7.20 -16.73
CA ARG A 55 0.49 -6.07 -17.37
C ARG A 55 1.65 -5.56 -16.51
N PHE A 56 2.70 -6.37 -16.42
CA PHE A 56 3.87 -6.08 -15.61
C PHE A 56 4.54 -4.75 -15.99
N GLU A 57 4.65 -4.46 -17.29
CA GLU A 57 5.26 -3.21 -17.80
C GLU A 57 4.53 -1.96 -17.32
N VAL A 58 3.19 -1.97 -17.39
CA VAL A 58 2.35 -0.83 -16.96
C VAL A 58 2.49 -0.63 -15.45
N MET A 59 2.42 -1.71 -14.67
CA MET A 59 2.59 -1.65 -13.22
C MET A 59 3.97 -1.10 -12.83
N LEU A 60 5.04 -1.57 -13.49
CA LEU A 60 6.40 -1.09 -13.22
C LEU A 60 6.57 0.38 -13.62
N ALA A 61 5.98 0.80 -14.74
CA ALA A 61 5.99 2.21 -15.16
C ALA A 61 5.24 3.11 -14.16
N CYS A 62 4.04 2.72 -13.72
CA CYS A 62 3.29 3.44 -12.69
C CYS A 62 4.08 3.53 -11.38
N LEU A 63 4.70 2.42 -10.95
CA LEU A 63 5.51 2.39 -9.75
C LEU A 63 6.74 3.31 -9.85
N ALA A 64 7.44 3.26 -10.99
CA ALA A 64 8.61 4.09 -11.24
C ALA A 64 8.24 5.58 -11.24
N VAL A 65 7.16 5.96 -11.93
CA VAL A 65 6.69 7.35 -11.99
C VAL A 65 6.26 7.84 -10.61
N GLY A 66 5.41 7.09 -9.90
CA GLY A 66 4.94 7.45 -8.56
C GLY A 66 6.09 7.55 -7.56
N GLY A 67 7.00 6.57 -7.58
CA GLY A 67 8.19 6.55 -6.72
C GLY A 67 9.16 7.70 -7.00
N LEU A 68 9.42 8.02 -8.27
CA LEU A 68 10.26 9.15 -8.67
C LEU A 68 9.66 10.48 -8.22
N VAL A 69 8.38 10.72 -8.52
CA VAL A 69 7.69 11.96 -8.12
C VAL A 69 7.70 12.10 -6.61
N GLY A 70 7.33 11.04 -5.88
CA GLY A 70 7.37 11.03 -4.42
C GLY A 70 8.76 11.32 -3.86
N ALA A 71 9.82 10.69 -4.40
CA ALA A 71 11.19 10.92 -3.97
C ALA A 71 11.67 12.35 -4.25
N VAL A 72 11.32 12.93 -5.40
CA VAL A 72 11.68 14.31 -5.75
C VAL A 72 10.99 15.31 -4.83
N VAL A 73 9.69 15.15 -4.60
CA VAL A 73 8.91 16.03 -3.71
C VAL A 73 9.43 15.93 -2.29
N ALA A 74 9.59 14.71 -1.75
CA ALA A 74 10.08 14.50 -0.38
C ALA A 74 11.47 15.10 -0.12
N ARG A 75 12.34 15.17 -1.13
CA ARG A 75 13.68 15.76 -0.99
C ARG A 75 13.70 17.29 -1.09
N ARG A 76 12.66 17.92 -1.67
CA ARG A 76 12.62 19.36 -1.95
C ARG A 76 11.80 20.16 -0.94
N VAL A 77 10.93 19.51 -0.16
CA VAL A 77 10.08 20.17 0.83
C VAL A 77 10.89 20.62 2.04
N ALA A 78 10.63 21.85 2.51
CA ALA A 78 11.23 22.38 3.71
C ALA A 78 10.72 21.66 4.97
N MET A 79 11.58 21.48 5.98
CA MET A 79 11.20 20.81 7.24
C MET A 79 10.04 21.51 7.97
N THR A 80 9.82 22.80 7.73
CA THR A 80 8.69 23.58 8.26
C THR A 80 7.35 23.21 7.63
N ALA A 81 7.36 22.71 6.39
CA ALA A 81 6.18 22.32 5.63
C ALA A 81 5.93 20.79 5.66
N MET A 82 6.58 20.07 6.57
CA MET A 82 6.35 18.63 6.75
C MET A 82 4.89 18.28 7.05
N PRO A 83 4.12 19.06 7.84
CA PRO A 83 2.70 18.78 8.05
C PRO A 83 1.88 18.78 6.74
N GLU A 84 2.15 19.72 5.84
CA GLU A 84 1.45 19.83 4.55
C GLU A 84 1.80 18.67 3.61
N LEU A 85 3.09 18.30 3.56
CA LEU A 85 3.52 17.13 2.78
C LEU A 85 2.84 15.85 3.29
N VAL A 86 2.77 15.65 4.61
CA VAL A 86 2.09 14.48 5.20
C VAL A 86 0.59 14.47 4.91
N ALA A 87 -0.06 15.65 4.90
CA ALA A 87 -1.48 15.76 4.54
C ALA A 87 -1.73 15.34 3.08
N ILE A 88 -0.94 15.87 2.14
CA ILE A 88 -1.06 15.50 0.71
C ILE A 88 -0.79 14.00 0.49
N LEU A 89 0.20 13.43 1.18
CA LEU A 89 0.49 11.99 1.09
C LEU A 89 -0.68 11.13 1.59
N HIS A 90 -1.38 11.55 2.65
CA HIS A 90 -2.60 10.85 3.11
C HIS A 90 -3.75 11.00 2.11
N SER A 91 -3.91 12.17 1.47
CA SER A 91 -4.91 12.33 0.41
C SER A 91 -4.67 11.39 -0.79
N PHE A 92 -3.40 11.12 -1.13
CA PHE A 92 -3.07 10.13 -2.16
C PHE A 92 -3.40 8.69 -1.74
N VAL A 93 -3.23 8.33 -0.46
CA VAL A 93 -3.64 7.02 0.07
C VAL A 93 -5.16 6.87 -0.02
N GLY A 94 -5.91 7.92 0.33
CA GLY A 94 -7.37 7.95 0.19
C GLY A 94 -7.83 7.79 -1.26
N LEU A 95 -7.24 8.55 -2.18
CA LEU A 95 -7.52 8.42 -3.62
C LEU A 95 -7.20 7.00 -4.14
N ALA A 96 -6.09 6.40 -3.70
CA ALA A 96 -5.76 5.03 -4.08
C ALA A 96 -6.82 4.02 -3.58
N ALA A 97 -7.31 4.17 -2.35
CA ALA A 97 -8.39 3.34 -1.82
C ALA A 97 -9.69 3.47 -2.62
N VAL A 98 -10.07 4.70 -3.03
CA VAL A 98 -11.23 4.95 -3.88
C VAL A 98 -11.07 4.28 -5.25
N LEU A 99 -9.92 4.46 -5.91
CA LEU A 99 -9.65 3.87 -7.22
C LEU A 99 -9.62 2.34 -7.18
N VAL A 100 -9.02 1.75 -6.14
CA VAL A 100 -9.01 0.29 -5.92
C VAL A 100 -10.43 -0.22 -5.67
N GLY A 101 -11.24 0.47 -4.87
CA GLY A 101 -12.63 0.10 -4.63
C GLY A 101 -13.50 0.13 -5.90
N ILE A 102 -13.37 1.19 -6.71
CA ILE A 102 -14.05 1.27 -8.02
C ILE A 102 -13.58 0.14 -8.95
N SER A 103 -12.26 -0.09 -9.02
CA SER A 103 -11.69 -1.17 -9.83
C SER A 103 -12.22 -2.54 -9.39
N SER A 104 -12.31 -2.79 -8.08
CA SER A 104 -12.83 -4.04 -7.53
C SER A 104 -14.32 -4.22 -7.81
N HIS A 105 -15.10 -3.14 -7.81
CA HIS A 105 -16.53 -3.19 -8.13
C HIS A 105 -16.80 -3.46 -9.62
N LEU A 106 -15.94 -2.92 -10.50
CA LEU A 106 -16.05 -3.08 -11.95
C LEU A 106 -15.40 -4.37 -12.48
N GLU A 107 -14.66 -5.10 -11.63
CA GLU A 107 -13.95 -6.30 -12.04
C GLU A 107 -14.94 -7.39 -12.50
N PRO A 108 -14.90 -7.84 -13.77
CA PRO A 108 -15.85 -8.83 -14.31
C PRO A 108 -15.64 -10.28 -13.79
N GLY A 109 -14.93 -10.43 -12.68
CA GLY A 109 -14.41 -11.71 -12.17
C GLY A 109 -15.46 -12.63 -11.56
N GLU A 110 -15.07 -13.40 -10.53
CA GLU A 110 -15.95 -14.40 -9.91
C GLU A 110 -17.26 -13.77 -9.41
N THR A 111 -18.39 -14.25 -9.93
CA THR A 111 -19.72 -13.91 -9.42
C THR A 111 -19.88 -14.45 -8.00
N LEU A 112 -19.59 -13.61 -7.02
CA LEU A 112 -19.91 -13.85 -5.62
C LEU A 112 -21.43 -13.94 -5.45
N THR A 113 -21.90 -14.84 -4.59
CA THR A 113 -23.32 -15.01 -4.30
C THR A 113 -23.59 -15.04 -2.79
N GLY A 114 -24.81 -14.68 -2.40
CA GLY A 114 -25.25 -14.71 -1.01
C GLY A 114 -24.41 -13.83 -0.08
N VAL A 115 -23.97 -14.40 1.05
CA VAL A 115 -23.24 -13.67 2.10
C VAL A 115 -21.88 -13.15 1.61
N ALA A 116 -21.18 -13.89 0.75
CA ALA A 116 -19.89 -13.47 0.24
C ALA A 116 -19.98 -12.17 -0.59
N GLN A 117 -21.05 -12.04 -1.40
CA GLN A 117 -21.31 -10.82 -2.15
C GLN A 117 -21.61 -9.64 -1.23
N ALA A 118 -22.42 -9.86 -0.19
CA ALA A 118 -22.72 -8.81 0.79
C ALA A 118 -21.46 -8.34 1.52
N ILE A 119 -20.60 -9.26 1.97
CA ILE A 119 -19.32 -8.91 2.62
C ILE A 119 -18.44 -8.10 1.68
N HIS A 120 -18.29 -8.54 0.43
CA HIS A 120 -17.45 -7.84 -0.55
C HIS A 120 -17.96 -6.43 -0.87
N LEU A 121 -19.28 -6.25 -1.05
CA LEU A 121 -19.87 -4.94 -1.29
C LEU A 121 -19.72 -4.01 -0.08
N VAL A 122 -19.87 -4.54 1.13
CA VAL A 122 -19.66 -3.77 2.37
C VAL A 122 -18.19 -3.37 2.51
N GLU A 123 -17.26 -4.27 2.23
CA GLU A 123 -15.81 -4.00 2.24
C GLU A 123 -15.44 -2.89 1.26
N ILE A 124 -15.91 -2.99 0.01
CA ILE A 124 -15.70 -1.94 -1.01
C ILE A 124 -16.29 -0.62 -0.54
N TRP A 125 -17.54 -0.63 -0.05
CA TRP A 125 -18.22 0.60 0.35
C TRP A 125 -17.51 1.30 1.50
N ILE A 126 -17.10 0.55 2.54
CA ILE A 126 -16.33 1.10 3.67
C ILE A 126 -14.97 1.62 3.19
N GLY A 127 -14.27 0.88 2.34
CA GLY A 127 -12.97 1.28 1.79
C GLY A 127 -13.04 2.58 1.00
N ILE A 128 -14.04 2.73 0.13
CA ILE A 128 -14.27 3.97 -0.63
C ILE A 128 -14.71 5.10 0.30
N ALA A 129 -15.62 4.87 1.24
CA ALA A 129 -16.14 5.89 2.13
C ALA A 129 -15.05 6.48 3.03
N VAL A 130 -14.17 5.63 3.59
CA VAL A 130 -13.03 6.08 4.40
C VAL A 130 -11.95 6.73 3.53
N GLY A 131 -11.69 6.20 2.33
CA GLY A 131 -10.68 6.76 1.43
C GLY A 131 -11.06 8.11 0.82
N ALA A 132 -12.36 8.40 0.69
CA ALA A 132 -12.84 9.66 0.12
C ALA A 132 -12.82 10.85 1.10
N VAL A 133 -12.60 10.59 2.39
CA VAL A 133 -12.58 11.58 3.49
C VAL A 133 -11.14 11.90 3.87
#